data_AF-A0A7K3DS91-F1
#
_entry.id   AF-A0A7K3DS91-F1
#
_cell.length_a   1.000
_cell.length_b   1.000
_cell.length_c   1.000
_cell.angle_alpha   90.00
_cell.angle_beta   90.00
_cell.angle_gamma   90.00
#
_symmetry.space_group_name_H-M   'P 1'
#
loop_
_entity.id
_entity.type
_entity.pdbx_description
1 polymer ?
#
loop_
_entity_poly.entity_id
_entity_poly.type
_entity_poly.pdbx_seq_one_letter_code
_entity_poly.pdbx_strand_id
1 'polypeptide(L)'
;MPGPDRSLAALGLDGVPATDPLSYPGRPAPGPALLTGGALLPLEVPSAAHPLGAWPVDEGRPPGAGRRGLDSVLADRGRPGTARRVPVLAVGSNASPGQLTHKLTRAGLDATVPMVPVRVRGVAVGCSGHISPPGYVAAAPYLDPAVTTTLVATWLDPAQLDAVDATERAHYRRALLPGGR
;
A
#
# COMPACT_ATOMS: atom_id res chain seq x y z
N MET A 1 -20.86 22.29 -1.57
CA MET A 1 -19.62 22.04 -0.81
C MET A 1 -18.74 21.13 -1.64
N PRO A 2 -17.48 21.48 -1.92
CA PRO A 2 -16.54 20.52 -2.49
C PRO A 2 -16.41 19.31 -1.55
N GLY A 3 -16.16 18.12 -2.11
CA GLY A 3 -15.93 16.92 -1.32
C GLY A 3 -14.70 17.06 -0.40
N PRO A 4 -14.51 16.14 0.57
CA PRO A 4 -13.34 16.15 1.43
C PRO A 4 -12.05 16.05 0.62
N ASP A 5 -11.04 16.85 0.94
CA ASP A 5 -9.71 16.78 0.33
C ASP A 5 -9.07 15.41 0.62
N ARG A 6 -8.76 14.66 -0.45
CA ARG A 6 -8.19 13.31 -0.39
C ARG A 6 -6.68 13.30 -0.66
N SER A 7 -6.04 14.46 -0.79
CA SER A 7 -4.60 14.55 -0.99
C SER A 7 -3.83 13.96 0.19
N LEU A 8 -2.66 13.35 -0.09
CA LEU A 8 -1.82 12.78 0.96
C LEU A 8 -1.41 13.83 1.99
N ALA A 9 -1.14 15.07 1.56
CA ALA A 9 -0.79 16.18 2.45
C ALA A 9 -1.95 16.54 3.40
N ALA A 10 -3.17 16.68 2.87
CA ALA A 10 -4.35 16.96 3.72
C ALA A 10 -4.64 15.84 4.72
N LEU A 11 -4.27 14.60 4.38
CA LEU A 11 -4.42 13.43 5.25
C LEU A 11 -3.21 13.22 6.19
N GLY A 12 -2.12 13.99 6.06
CA GLY A 12 -0.86 13.79 6.79
C GLY A 12 -0.19 12.45 6.50
N LEU A 13 -0.25 12.00 5.23
CA LEU A 13 0.26 10.72 4.71
C LEU A 13 1.32 10.89 3.61
N ASP A 14 1.79 12.13 3.38
CA ASP A 14 2.78 12.50 2.37
C ASP A 14 4.24 12.37 2.84
N GLY A 15 4.46 12.03 4.13
CA GLY A 15 5.79 11.79 4.68
C GLY A 15 6.56 10.70 3.94
N VAL A 16 7.86 10.95 3.73
CA VAL A 16 8.77 10.06 3.01
C VAL A 16 9.97 9.71 3.90
N PRO A 17 9.95 8.56 4.59
CA PRO A 17 11.07 8.07 5.41
C PRO A 17 12.44 8.07 4.72
N ALA A 18 12.49 7.88 3.39
CA ALA A 18 13.73 7.92 2.63
C ALA A 18 14.39 9.31 2.60
N THR A 19 13.63 10.39 2.83
CA THR A 19 14.14 11.78 2.88
C THR A 19 14.03 12.41 4.26
N ASP A 20 13.16 11.87 5.12
CA ASP A 20 13.04 12.21 6.54
C ASP A 20 13.20 10.94 7.40
N PRO A 21 14.44 10.53 7.71
CA PRO A 21 14.73 9.25 8.36
C PRO A 21 14.08 9.09 9.74
N LEU A 22 13.84 10.20 10.45
CA LEU A 22 13.21 10.19 11.77
C LEU A 22 11.72 9.84 11.70
N SER A 23 11.10 9.95 10.52
CA SER A 23 9.72 9.54 10.30
C SER A 23 9.56 8.03 10.10
N TYR A 24 10.63 7.25 10.00
CA TYR A 24 10.57 5.81 9.72
C TYR A 24 9.70 5.03 10.75
N PRO A 25 8.82 4.09 10.32
CA PRO A 25 8.59 3.62 8.94
C PRO A 25 7.61 4.48 8.13
N GLY A 26 7.19 5.62 8.64
CA GLY A 26 6.13 6.45 8.06
C GLY A 26 4.75 6.01 8.52
N ARG A 27 3.75 6.85 8.26
CA ARG A 27 2.35 6.53 8.59
C ARG A 27 1.79 5.53 7.57
N PRO A 28 1.27 4.37 8.01
CA PRO A 28 0.68 3.40 7.10
C PRO A 28 -0.67 3.90 6.55
N ALA A 29 -1.16 3.29 5.46
CA ALA A 29 -2.53 3.50 5.01
C ALA A 29 -3.52 3.20 6.17
N PRO A 30 -4.38 4.17 6.57
CA PRO A 30 -5.21 4.05 7.78
C PRO A 30 -6.40 3.10 7.61
N GLY A 31 -6.75 2.77 6.37
CA GLY A 31 -7.85 1.89 6.01
C GLY A 31 -7.69 1.41 4.57
N PRO A 32 -8.58 0.52 4.11
CA PRO A 32 -8.63 0.09 2.72
C PRO A 32 -8.77 1.29 1.79
N ALA A 33 -7.85 1.44 0.84
CA ALA A 33 -7.82 2.59 -0.05
C ALA A 33 -7.08 2.31 -1.36
N LEU A 34 -7.34 3.14 -2.36
CA LEU A 34 -6.56 3.23 -3.59
C LEU A 34 -5.65 4.46 -3.52
N LEU A 35 -4.34 4.24 -3.48
CA LEU A 35 -3.35 5.29 -3.72
C LEU A 35 -3.40 5.68 -5.20
N THR A 36 -3.32 6.98 -5.49
CA THR A 36 -3.37 7.55 -6.86
C THR A 36 -2.33 8.66 -7.04
N GLY A 37 -1.06 8.39 -6.74
CA GLY A 37 0.03 9.37 -6.83
C GLY A 37 0.00 10.40 -5.71
N GLY A 38 -0.94 11.34 -5.75
CA GLY A 38 -1.02 12.43 -4.77
C GLY A 38 -2.16 12.30 -3.76
N ALA A 39 -3.02 11.29 -3.90
CA ALA A 39 -4.24 11.15 -3.12
C ALA A 39 -4.52 9.70 -2.72
N LEU A 40 -5.30 9.54 -1.65
CA LEU A 40 -5.73 8.26 -1.11
C LEU A 40 -7.26 8.19 -1.13
N LEU A 41 -7.82 7.37 -2.02
CA LEU A 41 -9.26 7.21 -2.20
C LEU A 41 -9.77 6.03 -1.35
N PRO A 42 -10.68 6.23 -0.38
CA PRO A 42 -11.18 5.14 0.45
C PRO A 42 -11.84 4.02 -0.36
N LEU A 43 -11.62 2.78 0.04
CA LEU A 43 -12.37 1.61 -0.40
C LEU A 43 -13.38 1.23 0.67
N GLU A 44 -14.62 0.98 0.26
CA GLU A 44 -15.61 0.39 1.16
C GLU A 44 -15.38 -1.11 1.25
N VAL A 45 -15.33 -1.63 2.47
CA VAL A 45 -15.30 -3.08 2.72
C VAL A 45 -16.73 -3.60 2.58
N PRO A 46 -17.02 -4.45 1.58
CA PRO A 46 -18.35 -5.01 1.43
C PRO A 46 -18.68 -5.94 2.61
N SER A 47 -19.95 -6.02 2.99
CA SER A 47 -20.41 -6.92 4.05
C SER A 47 -20.35 -8.40 3.68
N ALA A 48 -20.37 -8.71 2.38
CA ALA A 48 -20.21 -10.05 1.82
C ALA A 48 -18.82 -10.24 1.19
N ALA A 49 -18.38 -11.48 1.08
CA ALA A 49 -17.11 -11.82 0.43
C ALA A 49 -17.17 -11.48 -1.06
N HIS A 50 -16.50 -10.39 -1.44
CA HIS A 50 -16.34 -9.97 -2.83
C HIS A 50 -14.84 -9.84 -3.17
N PRO A 51 -14.45 -10.16 -4.41
CA PRO A 51 -13.08 -9.93 -4.86
C PRO A 51 -12.73 -8.44 -4.74
N LEU A 52 -11.47 -8.14 -4.45
CA LEU A 52 -10.99 -6.77 -4.24
C LEU A 52 -11.39 -5.82 -5.38
N GLY A 53 -11.36 -6.29 -6.63
CA GLY A 53 -11.76 -5.51 -7.80
C GLY A 53 -13.21 -5.03 -7.81
N ALA A 54 -14.11 -5.66 -7.04
CA ALA A 54 -15.50 -5.26 -6.91
C ALA A 54 -15.74 -4.27 -5.76
N TRP A 55 -14.72 -3.96 -4.94
CA TRP A 55 -14.89 -3.09 -3.78
C TRP A 55 -15.18 -1.65 -4.24
N PRO A 56 -16.22 -1.00 -3.70
CA PRO A 56 -16.57 0.36 -4.09
C PRO A 56 -15.47 1.36 -3.71
N VAL A 57 -15.12 2.24 -4.64
CA VAL A 57 -14.17 3.35 -4.40
C VAL A 57 -14.95 4.64 -4.10
N ASP A 58 -14.59 5.33 -3.03
CA ASP A 58 -15.04 6.69 -2.75
C ASP A 58 -14.21 7.70 -3.56
N GLU A 59 -14.64 7.99 -4.79
CA GLU A 59 -14.04 9.01 -5.65
C GLU A 59 -14.52 10.44 -5.31
N GLY A 60 -15.26 10.64 -4.21
CA GLY A 60 -15.83 11.95 -3.86
C GLY A 60 -16.92 12.43 -4.83
N ARG A 61 -17.55 11.49 -5.54
CA ARG A 61 -18.60 11.77 -6.54
C ARG A 61 -19.88 12.29 -5.84
N PRO A 62 -20.64 13.21 -6.48
CA PRO A 62 -21.90 13.71 -5.90
C PRO A 62 -22.89 12.59 -5.51
N PRO A 63 -23.74 12.84 -4.49
CA PRO A 63 -24.78 11.91 -4.07
C PRO A 63 -25.67 11.45 -5.24
N GLY A 64 -26.04 10.17 -5.26
CA GLY A 64 -26.88 9.57 -6.31
C GLY A 64 -26.10 9.03 -7.51
N ALA A 65 -24.82 9.39 -7.64
CA ALA A 65 -23.95 8.84 -8.64
C ALA A 65 -23.23 7.61 -8.04
N GLY A 66 -23.69 6.41 -8.40
CA GLY A 66 -23.22 5.16 -7.79
C GLY A 66 -21.68 5.04 -7.72
N ARG A 67 -21.18 4.46 -6.62
CA ARG A 67 -19.76 4.13 -6.46
C ARG A 67 -19.38 3.01 -7.41
N ARG A 68 -18.16 3.11 -7.95
CA ARG A 68 -17.64 2.15 -8.93
C ARG A 68 -16.74 1.14 -8.25
N GLY A 69 -16.73 -0.08 -8.77
CA GLY A 69 -15.77 -1.10 -8.34
C GLY A 69 -14.35 -0.69 -8.68
N LEU A 70 -13.42 -1.07 -7.82
CA LEU A 70 -12.00 -0.77 -7.96
C LEU A 70 -11.43 -1.13 -9.34
N ASP A 71 -11.79 -2.27 -9.94
CA ASP A 71 -11.28 -2.65 -11.26
C ASP A 71 -11.77 -1.71 -12.37
N SER A 72 -12.98 -1.16 -12.26
CA SER A 72 -13.47 -0.12 -13.20
C SER A 72 -12.68 1.18 -13.04
N VAL A 73 -12.40 1.57 -11.79
CA VAL A 73 -11.61 2.78 -11.48
C VAL A 73 -10.16 2.65 -11.95
N LEU A 74 -9.58 1.44 -11.87
CA LEU A 74 -8.25 1.11 -12.41
C LEU A 74 -8.26 1.13 -13.95
N ALA A 75 -9.29 0.56 -14.58
CA ALA A 75 -9.42 0.53 -16.04
C ALA A 75 -9.48 1.93 -16.64
N ASP A 76 -10.27 2.85 -16.05
CA ASP A 76 -10.35 4.25 -16.47
C ASP A 76 -9.00 4.98 -16.38
N ARG A 77 -8.11 4.53 -15.49
CA ARG A 77 -6.74 5.06 -15.33
C ARG A 77 -5.73 4.36 -16.23
N GLY A 78 -6.17 3.46 -17.12
CA GLY A 78 -5.30 2.66 -17.98
C GLY A 78 -4.42 1.68 -17.19
N ARG A 79 -4.86 1.26 -15.99
CA ARG A 79 -4.10 0.38 -15.10
C ARG A 79 -4.69 -1.04 -15.10
N PRO A 80 -3.85 -2.08 -14.96
CA PRO A 80 -4.35 -3.44 -14.85
C PRO A 80 -5.20 -3.61 -13.58
N GLY A 81 -6.29 -4.38 -13.72
CA GLY A 81 -7.17 -4.74 -12.60
C GLY A 81 -6.48 -5.59 -11.53
N THR A 82 -7.12 -5.71 -10.38
CA THR A 82 -6.59 -6.36 -9.17
C THR A 82 -6.14 -7.81 -9.37
N ALA A 83 -6.81 -8.58 -10.23
CA ALA A 83 -6.45 -9.95 -10.55
C ALA A 83 -5.11 -10.11 -11.30
N ARG A 84 -4.60 -9.03 -11.90
CA ARG A 84 -3.29 -9.00 -12.60
C ARG A 84 -2.19 -8.36 -11.75
N ARG A 85 -2.46 -8.13 -10.47
CA ARG A 85 -1.54 -7.53 -9.50
C ARG A 85 -1.10 -8.56 -8.48
N VAL A 86 0.09 -8.38 -7.93
CA VAL A 86 0.66 -9.24 -6.90
C VAL A 86 0.42 -8.60 -5.53
N PRO A 87 -0.28 -9.28 -4.60
CA PRO A 87 -0.38 -8.81 -3.23
C PRO A 87 0.96 -8.98 -2.51
N VAL A 88 1.44 -7.90 -1.87
CA VAL A 88 2.67 -7.89 -1.07
C VAL A 88 2.37 -7.27 0.29
N LEU A 89 2.68 -8.00 1.37
CA LEU A 89 2.61 -7.46 2.72
C LEU A 89 3.81 -6.55 2.99
N ALA A 90 3.52 -5.29 3.29
CA ALA A 90 4.52 -4.32 3.71
C ALA A 90 4.69 -4.35 5.24
N VAL A 91 5.92 -4.60 5.67
CA VAL A 91 6.33 -4.71 7.08
C VAL A 91 7.08 -3.47 7.58
N GLY A 92 7.23 -2.47 6.71
CA GLY A 92 7.97 -1.24 6.96
C GLY A 92 7.48 -0.14 6.03
N SER A 93 8.41 0.65 5.49
CA SER A 93 8.07 1.90 4.82
C SER A 93 7.21 1.79 3.57
N ASN A 94 7.13 0.62 2.93
CA ASN A 94 6.19 0.36 1.82
C ASN A 94 4.71 0.36 2.25
N ALA A 95 4.42 0.35 3.56
CA ALA A 95 3.07 0.53 4.08
C ALA A 95 2.62 2.00 4.02
N SER A 96 3.57 2.93 3.87
CA SER A 96 3.32 4.36 3.86
C SER A 96 3.00 4.87 2.44
N PRO A 97 1.86 5.55 2.23
CA PRO A 97 1.48 6.11 0.93
C PRO A 97 2.51 7.07 0.33
N GLY A 98 3.03 8.01 1.13
CA GLY A 98 4.05 8.98 0.71
C GLY A 98 5.34 8.29 0.27
N GLN A 99 5.83 7.32 1.05
CA GLN A 99 7.01 6.54 0.68
C GLN A 99 6.84 5.75 -0.62
N LEU A 100 5.71 5.05 -0.78
CA LEU A 100 5.44 4.23 -1.96
C LEU A 100 5.31 5.11 -3.20
N THR A 101 4.62 6.26 -3.07
CA THR A 101 4.57 7.29 -4.11
C THR A 101 5.97 7.76 -4.50
N HIS A 102 6.81 8.10 -3.53
CA HIS A 102 8.18 8.54 -3.79
C HIS A 102 8.99 7.49 -4.57
N LYS A 103 8.91 6.22 -4.17
CA LYS A 103 9.64 5.12 -4.85
C LYS A 103 9.20 4.97 -6.30
N LEU A 104 7.89 4.92 -6.54
CA LEU A 104 7.34 4.69 -7.87
C LEU A 104 7.56 5.89 -8.80
N THR A 105 7.31 7.11 -8.33
CA THR A 105 7.50 8.31 -9.14
C THR A 105 8.96 8.54 -9.49
N ARG A 106 9.89 8.26 -8.57
CA ARG A 106 11.34 8.29 -8.85
C ARG A 106 11.77 7.26 -9.89
N ALA A 107 11.04 6.14 -10.01
CA ALA A 107 11.23 5.14 -11.07
C ALA A 107 10.51 5.49 -12.39
N GLY A 108 9.88 6.67 -12.48
CA GLY A 108 9.08 7.08 -13.65
C GLY A 108 7.75 6.34 -13.78
N LEU A 109 7.27 5.71 -12.69
CA LEU A 109 6.05 4.93 -12.66
C LEU A 109 4.92 5.70 -11.97
N ASP A 110 3.70 5.36 -12.37
CA ASP A 110 2.47 5.82 -11.73
C ASP A 110 2.22 5.08 -10.43
N ALA A 111 1.90 5.83 -9.37
CA ALA A 111 1.61 5.29 -8.05
C ALA A 111 0.10 5.04 -7.85
N THR A 112 -0.51 4.28 -8.76
CA THR A 112 -1.86 3.72 -8.58
C THR A 112 -1.75 2.35 -7.94
N VAL A 113 -2.00 2.25 -6.63
CA VAL A 113 -1.80 1.02 -5.84
C VAL A 113 -2.93 0.82 -4.83
N PRO A 114 -3.70 -0.27 -4.91
CA PRO A 114 -4.60 -0.67 -3.82
C PRO A 114 -3.80 -1.02 -2.56
N MET A 115 -4.19 -0.46 -1.42
CA MET A 115 -3.57 -0.66 -0.11
C MET A 115 -4.64 -1.05 0.90
N VAL A 116 -4.48 -2.19 1.57
CA VAL A 116 -5.48 -2.74 2.51
C VAL A 116 -4.78 -3.18 3.79
N PRO A 117 -5.09 -2.56 4.95
CA PRO A 117 -4.70 -3.11 6.24
C PRO A 117 -5.34 -4.48 6.45
N VAL A 118 -4.52 -5.48 6.76
CA VAL A 118 -4.91 -6.87 6.96
C VAL A 118 -4.32 -7.41 8.26
N ARG A 119 -5.07 -8.29 8.94
CA ARG A 119 -4.56 -9.01 10.11
C ARG A 119 -3.83 -10.27 9.65
N VAL A 120 -2.57 -10.40 10.04
CA VAL A 120 -1.69 -11.49 9.65
C VAL A 120 -1.27 -12.25 10.89
N ARG A 121 -1.61 -13.53 10.96
CA ARG A 121 -1.20 -14.42 12.03
C ARG A 121 0.18 -15.02 11.72
N GLY A 122 1.01 -15.20 12.74
CA GLY A 122 2.26 -15.93 12.58
C GLY A 122 3.46 -15.09 12.15
N VAL A 123 3.26 -13.78 11.93
CA VAL A 123 4.29 -12.85 11.45
C VAL A 123 4.31 -11.63 12.34
N ALA A 124 5.43 -11.42 13.02
CA ALA A 124 5.74 -10.20 13.78
C ALA A 124 6.70 -9.32 12.99
N VAL A 125 6.85 -8.07 13.43
CA VAL A 125 7.80 -7.08 12.87
C VAL A 125 8.75 -6.63 13.96
N GLY A 126 10.04 -6.83 13.72
CA GLY A 126 11.12 -6.33 14.57
C GLY A 126 12.07 -5.44 13.79
N CYS A 127 13.28 -5.30 14.31
CA CYS A 127 14.35 -4.55 13.67
C CYS A 127 15.24 -5.49 12.84
N SER A 128 15.70 -5.00 11.70
CA SER A 128 16.78 -5.63 10.94
C SER A 128 18.13 -5.41 11.62
N GLY A 129 19.11 -6.25 11.29
CA GLY A 129 20.49 -6.11 11.78
C GLY A 129 21.34 -5.09 11.02
N HIS A 130 20.73 -4.14 10.29
CA HIS A 130 21.47 -3.15 9.49
C HIS A 130 20.83 -1.75 9.59
N ILE A 131 21.66 -0.73 9.35
CA ILE A 131 21.21 0.65 9.16
C ILE A 131 21.06 0.85 7.66
N SER A 132 19.86 1.24 7.22
CA SER A 132 19.62 1.57 5.82
C SER A 132 20.35 2.86 5.43
N PRO A 133 20.66 3.08 4.13
CA PRO A 133 21.36 4.28 3.68
C PRO A 133 20.79 5.63 4.16
N PRO A 134 19.46 5.80 4.33
CA PRO A 134 18.92 7.03 4.91
C PRO A 134 19.19 7.23 6.41
N GLY A 135 19.70 6.22 7.14
CA GLY A 135 20.13 6.36 8.54
C GLY A 135 19.18 5.78 9.60
N TYR A 136 18.15 5.02 9.21
CA TYR A 136 17.27 4.31 10.14
C TYR A 136 17.56 2.80 10.19
N VAL A 137 17.15 2.16 11.28
CA VAL A 137 17.13 0.69 11.39
C VAL A 137 15.86 0.19 10.71
N ALA A 138 16.00 -0.53 9.60
CA ALA A 138 14.85 -1.01 8.84
C ALA A 138 14.07 -2.08 9.60
N ALA A 139 12.80 -2.22 9.27
CA ALA A 139 11.91 -3.21 9.86
C ALA A 139 12.13 -4.57 9.18
N ALA A 140 12.13 -5.65 9.95
CA ALA A 140 12.27 -7.00 9.42
C ALA A 140 11.15 -7.91 9.94
N PRO A 141 10.53 -8.73 9.07
CA PRO A 141 9.57 -9.72 9.54
C PRO A 141 10.29 -10.89 10.20
N TYR A 142 9.66 -11.47 11.22
CA TYR A 142 10.06 -12.75 11.77
C TYR A 142 8.84 -13.62 12.08
N LEU A 143 9.04 -14.94 12.10
CA LEU A 143 7.98 -15.89 12.40
C LEU A 143 7.72 -15.92 13.91
N ASP A 144 6.46 -15.72 14.27
CA ASP A 144 5.98 -15.89 15.63
C ASP A 144 4.53 -16.41 15.59
N PRO A 145 4.30 -17.73 15.77
CA PRO A 145 2.98 -18.35 15.66
C PRO A 145 1.92 -17.82 16.64
N ALA A 146 2.34 -17.16 17.73
CA ALA A 146 1.45 -16.67 18.77
C ALA A 146 0.88 -15.28 18.47
N VAL A 147 1.48 -14.52 17.56
CA VAL A 147 1.03 -13.14 17.29
C VAL A 147 0.03 -13.06 16.14
N THR A 148 -0.76 -11.99 16.19
CA THR A 148 -1.49 -11.45 15.05
C THR A 148 -1.13 -9.98 14.91
N THR A 149 -0.58 -9.60 13.77
CA THR A 149 -0.11 -8.24 13.49
C THR A 149 -0.93 -7.63 12.36
N THR A 150 -1.29 -6.35 12.49
CA THR A 150 -1.89 -5.59 11.39
C THR A 150 -0.78 -5.08 10.47
N LEU A 151 -0.79 -5.53 9.22
CA LEU A 151 0.14 -5.10 8.16
C LEU A 151 -0.66 -4.50 7.00
N VAL A 152 0.01 -3.81 6.08
CA VAL A 152 -0.64 -3.31 4.86
C VAL A 152 -0.32 -4.25 3.70
N ALA A 153 -1.34 -4.86 3.10
CA ALA A 153 -1.24 -5.52 1.82
C ALA A 153 -1.31 -4.48 0.71
N THR A 154 -0.36 -4.52 -0.23
CA THR A 154 -0.32 -3.66 -1.43
C THR A 154 -0.49 -4.53 -2.68
N TRP A 155 -1.27 -4.09 -3.66
CA TRP A 155 -1.45 -4.80 -4.94
C TRP A 155 -0.66 -4.12 -6.04
N LEU A 156 0.54 -4.62 -6.31
CA LEU A 156 1.48 -4.04 -7.26
C LEU A 156 1.31 -4.72 -8.63
N ASP A 157 1.25 -3.93 -9.70
CA ASP A 157 1.42 -4.47 -11.05
C ASP A 157 2.89 -4.88 -11.28
N PRO A 158 3.22 -5.62 -12.37
CA PRO A 158 4.58 -6.13 -12.56
C PRO A 158 5.67 -5.04 -12.54
N ALA A 159 5.43 -3.89 -13.18
CA ALA A 159 6.40 -2.80 -13.21
C ALA A 159 6.59 -2.15 -11.84
N GLN A 160 5.48 -1.92 -11.12
CA GLN A 160 5.53 -1.40 -9.75
C GLN A 160 6.24 -2.37 -8.80
N LEU A 161 5.99 -3.67 -8.94
CA LEU A 161 6.61 -4.72 -8.15
C LEU A 161 8.13 -4.77 -8.37
N ASP A 162 8.56 -4.73 -9.63
CA ASP A 162 9.99 -4.71 -9.97
C ASP A 162 10.70 -3.46 -9.43
N ALA A 163 10.03 -2.31 -9.48
CA ALA A 163 10.56 -1.06 -8.92
C ALA A 163 10.67 -1.11 -7.39
N VAL A 164 9.65 -1.63 -6.69
CA VAL A 164 9.72 -1.84 -5.24
C VAL A 164 10.84 -2.81 -4.90
N ASP A 165 10.89 -3.98 -5.56
CA ASP A 165 11.93 -4.98 -5.34
C ASP A 165 13.33 -4.40 -5.55
N ALA A 166 13.54 -3.58 -6.59
CA ALA A 166 14.82 -2.93 -6.88
C ALA A 166 15.32 -2.07 -5.70
N THR A 167 14.41 -1.45 -4.93
CA THR A 167 14.78 -0.67 -3.74
C THR A 167 15.17 -1.53 -2.53
N GLU A 168 14.80 -2.80 -2.52
CA GLU A 168 14.96 -3.70 -1.37
C GLU A 168 16.14 -4.68 -1.52
N ARG A 169 16.68 -4.86 -2.74
CA ARG A 169 17.61 -5.97 -3.10
C ARG A 169 18.88 -6.08 -2.27
N ALA A 170 19.35 -4.98 -1.67
CA ALA A 170 20.56 -5.00 -0.86
C ALA A 170 20.37 -5.78 0.45
N HIS A 171 19.13 -5.85 0.96
CA HIS A 171 18.86 -6.33 2.32
C HIS A 171 17.69 -7.31 2.43
N TYR A 172 16.78 -7.31 1.46
CA TYR A 172 15.59 -8.15 1.50
C TYR A 172 15.36 -8.91 0.20
N ARG A 173 14.68 -10.04 0.32
CA ARG A 173 14.07 -10.79 -0.78
C ARG A 173 12.63 -11.07 -0.42
N ARG A 174 11.74 -11.10 -1.42
CA ARG A 174 10.36 -11.53 -1.20
C ARG A 174 10.34 -12.99 -0.76
N ALA A 175 9.47 -13.28 0.20
CA ALA A 175 9.14 -14.64 0.62
C ALA A 175 7.65 -14.87 0.33
N LEU A 176 7.33 -16.07 -0.14
CA LEU A 176 5.93 -16.48 -0.31
C LEU A 176 5.39 -16.93 1.04
N LEU A 177 4.23 -16.41 1.41
CA LEU A 177 3.50 -16.85 2.58
C LEU A 177 2.42 -17.86 2.17
N PRO A 178 2.15 -18.88 3.00
CA PRO A 178 1.01 -19.75 2.77
C PRO A 178 -0.28 -18.93 2.88
N GLY A 179 -1.12 -19.03 1.87
CA GLY A 179 -2.44 -18.41 1.83
C GLY A 179 -3.39 -19.29 1.04
N GLY A 180 -4.63 -19.42 1.51
CA GLY A 180 -5.69 -20.04 0.72
C GLY A 180 -5.91 -19.22 -0.55
N ARG A 181 -6.13 -19.91 -1.68
CA ARG A 181 -6.63 -19.28 -2.90
C ARG A 181 -8.02 -18.71 -2.68
#